data_AF-A0A972Y4Q6-F1
#
_entry.id   AF-A0A972Y4Q6-F1
#
_cell.length_a   1.000
_cell.length_b   1.000
_cell.length_c   1.000
_cell.angle_alpha   90.00
_cell.angle_beta   90.00
_cell.angle_gamma   90.00
#
_symmetry.space_group_name_H-M   'P 1'
#
loop_
_entity.id
_entity.type
_entity.pdbx_description
1 polymer ?
#
loop_
_entity_poly.entity_id
_entity_poly.type
_entity_poly.pdbx_seq_one_letter_code
_entity_poly.pdbx_strand_id
1 'polypeptide(L)'
;MEHKEEQYLEDLVSKMIKEGGLEKPSVDFTSNLMNEITIQKTVYKPLISKTVWVFIILAFLALGAFLLLNSNQKESLGWFDGMTLSLAECKVSKTVLYATTFMSLLLLLQIPILKNYFDKSLKQ
;
A
#
# COMPACT_ATOMS: atom_id res chain seq x y z
N MET A 1 34.98 -6.46 46.82
CA MET A 1 36.25 -5.94 46.29
C MET A 1 36.19 -5.81 44.76
N GLU A 2 35.33 -6.57 44.07
CA GLU A 2 35.11 -6.50 42.60
C GLU A 2 34.76 -5.13 42.03
N HIS A 3 33.81 -4.38 42.62
CA HIS A 3 33.35 -3.12 42.03
C HIS A 3 34.43 -2.03 41.84
N LYS A 4 35.50 -2.07 42.65
CA LYS A 4 36.61 -1.12 42.52
C LYS A 4 37.53 -1.47 41.36
N GLU A 5 37.65 -2.76 41.05
CA GLU A 5 38.44 -3.25 39.93
C GLU A 5 37.75 -2.93 38.60
N GLU A 6 36.42 -3.12 38.52
CA GLU A 6 35.62 -2.73 37.35
C GLU A 6 35.72 -1.23 37.05
N GLN A 7 35.58 -0.39 38.08
CA GLN A 7 35.70 1.08 37.93
C GLN A 7 37.12 1.50 37.51
N TYR A 8 38.15 0.83 38.02
CA TYR A 8 39.53 1.09 37.62
C TYR A 8 39.76 0.70 36.15
N LEU A 9 39.25 -0.45 35.71
CA LEU A 9 39.34 -0.89 34.33
C LEU A 9 38.59 0.06 33.38
N GLU A 10 37.40 0.53 33.76
CA GLU A 10 36.66 1.53 32.99
C GLU A 10 37.42 2.87 32.88
N ASP A 11 38.05 3.35 33.96
CA ASP A 11 38.82 4.58 33.94
C ASP A 11 40.09 4.46 33.08
N LEU A 12 40.75 3.30 33.12
CA LEU A 12 41.89 3.00 32.23
C LEU A 12 41.49 2.97 30.75
N VAL A 13 40.37 2.30 30.42
CA VAL A 13 39.85 2.25 29.04
C VAL A 13 39.43 3.65 28.57
N SER A 14 38.75 4.41 29.42
CA SER A 14 38.34 5.79 29.14
C SER A 14 39.53 6.72 28.89
N LYS A 15 40.61 6.59 29.69
CA LYS A 15 41.86 7.33 29.48
C LYS A 15 42.55 6.94 28.18
N MET A 16 42.67 5.64 27.88
CA MET A 16 43.26 5.19 26.62
C MET A 16 42.50 5.72 25.40
N ILE A 17 41.16 5.73 25.43
CA ILE A 17 40.34 6.27 24.34
C ILE A 17 40.50 7.80 24.22
N LYS A 18 40.61 8.50 25.34
CA LYS A 18 40.81 9.96 25.35
C LYS A 18 42.21 10.39 24.89
N GLU A 19 43.24 9.64 25.28
CA GLU A 19 44.64 9.92 24.96
C GLU A 19 45.02 9.46 23.55
N GLY A 20 44.46 8.34 23.08
CA GLY A 20 44.65 7.83 21.71
C GLY A 20 43.96 8.67 20.63
N GLY A 21 43.07 9.59 21.04
CA GLY A 21 42.24 10.37 20.13
C GLY A 21 41.15 9.51 19.49
N LEU A 22 39.99 10.11 19.24
CA LEU A 22 39.00 9.49 18.37
C LEU A 22 39.57 9.53 16.95
N GLU A 23 40.13 8.43 16.48
CA GLU A 23 40.44 8.26 15.05
C GLU A 23 39.17 8.60 14.28
N LYS A 24 39.22 9.70 13.52
CA LYS A 24 38.10 10.05 12.67
C LYS A 24 38.00 8.93 11.65
N PRO A 25 36.87 8.22 11.58
CA PRO A 25 36.69 7.21 10.55
C PRO A 25 36.94 7.88 9.20
N SER A 26 37.41 7.09 8.22
CA SER A 26 37.63 7.63 6.87
C SER A 26 36.36 8.33 6.40
N VAL A 27 36.50 9.37 5.57
CA VAL A 27 35.36 10.13 5.05
C VAL A 27 34.33 9.20 4.40
N ASP A 28 34.83 8.09 3.84
CA ASP A 28 34.04 7.07 3.15
C ASP A 28 33.60 5.91 4.06
N PHE A 29 33.95 5.88 5.35
CA PHE A 29 33.60 4.78 6.25
C PHE A 29 32.10 4.57 6.33
N THR A 30 31.33 5.63 6.51
CA THR A 30 29.87 5.56 6.54
C THR A 30 29.31 5.13 5.19
N SER A 31 29.92 5.57 4.07
CA SER A 31 29.50 5.17 2.73
C SER A 31 29.79 3.70 2.45
N ASN A 32 30.99 3.21 2.81
CA ASN A 32 31.38 1.81 2.67
C ASN A 32 30.55 0.91 3.58
N LEU A 33 30.33 1.31 4.83
CA LEU A 33 29.42 0.60 5.71
C LEU A 33 28.02 0.60 5.11
N MET A 34 27.44 1.74 4.75
CA MET A 34 26.08 1.80 4.18
C MET A 34 25.92 0.96 2.90
N ASN A 35 27.00 0.79 2.14
CA ASN A 35 27.06 -0.06 0.95
C ASN A 35 27.16 -1.55 1.32
N GLU A 36 27.91 -1.90 2.37
CA GLU A 36 28.06 -3.27 2.88
C GLU A 36 26.82 -3.74 3.66
N ILE A 37 26.29 -2.88 4.53
CA ILE A 37 24.98 -3.00 5.17
C ILE A 37 23.87 -2.48 4.26
N THR A 38 24.03 -2.60 2.93
CA THR A 38 22.90 -2.44 2.00
C THR A 38 21.81 -3.38 2.49
N ILE A 39 20.92 -2.80 3.28
CA ILE A 39 19.71 -3.38 3.79
C ILE A 39 19.11 -4.01 2.57
N GLN A 40 18.96 -5.33 2.56
CA GLN A 40 18.33 -6.07 1.48
C GLN A 40 17.08 -5.28 1.14
N LYS A 41 17.15 -4.46 0.08
CA LYS A 41 16.06 -3.56 -0.29
C LYS A 41 14.96 -4.56 -0.57
N THR A 42 13.97 -4.64 0.32
CA THR A 42 12.86 -5.54 0.16
C THR A 42 12.20 -5.08 -1.11
N VAL A 43 12.56 -5.73 -2.22
CA VAL A 43 12.09 -5.35 -3.54
C VAL A 43 10.60 -5.52 -3.46
N TYR A 44 9.90 -4.39 -3.30
CA TYR A 44 8.47 -4.40 -3.09
C TYR A 44 7.86 -4.97 -4.36
N LYS A 45 7.51 -6.25 -4.28
CA LYS A 45 6.88 -6.95 -5.38
C LYS A 45 5.41 -6.59 -5.28
N PRO A 46 4.83 -5.91 -6.28
CA PRO A 46 3.45 -5.48 -6.19
C PRO A 46 2.56 -6.71 -5.94
N LEU A 47 1.72 -6.66 -4.89
CA LEU A 47 0.85 -7.77 -4.47
C LEU A 47 0.03 -8.37 -5.63
N ILE A 48 -0.28 -7.53 -6.63
CA ILE A 48 -1.01 -7.91 -7.83
C ILE A 48 -0.27 -7.34 -9.04
N SER A 49 0.10 -8.22 -9.97
CA SER A 49 0.73 -7.87 -11.26
C SER A 49 -0.17 -6.94 -12.09
N LYS A 50 0.44 -6.08 -12.90
CA LYS A 50 -0.28 -5.14 -13.79
C LYS A 50 -1.24 -5.88 -14.73
N THR A 51 -0.88 -7.08 -15.18
CA THR A 51 -1.72 -7.91 -16.04
C THR A 51 -3.01 -8.34 -15.33
N VAL A 52 -2.92 -8.72 -14.05
CA VAL A 52 -4.08 -9.16 -13.25
C VAL A 52 -5.05 -8.00 -13.01
N TRP A 53 -4.54 -6.77 -12.86
CA TRP A 53 -5.38 -5.57 -12.79
C TRP A 53 -6.20 -5.34 -14.06
N VAL A 54 -5.62 -5.57 -15.24
CA VAL A 54 -6.35 -5.46 -16.52
C VAL A 54 -7.46 -6.51 -16.58
N PHE A 55 -7.18 -7.75 -16.17
CA PHE A 55 -8.19 -8.80 -16.11
C PHE A 55 -9.33 -8.48 -15.13
N ILE A 56 -9.04 -7.91 -13.96
CA ILE A 56 -10.07 -7.48 -13.00
C ILE A 56 -10.99 -6.42 -13.63
N ILE A 57 -10.42 -5.39 -14.27
CA ILE A 57 -11.19 -4.33 -14.92
C ILE A 57 -12.06 -4.92 -16.05
N LEU A 58 -11.47 -5.78 -16.87
CA LEU A 58 -12.18 -6.44 -17.97
C LEU A 58 -13.32 -7.32 -17.48
N ALA A 59 -13.12 -8.06 -16.39
CA ALA A 59 -14.15 -8.89 -15.77
C ALA A 59 -15.31 -8.04 -15.22
N PHE A 60 -15.02 -6.92 -14.55
CA PHE A 60 -16.04 -5.98 -14.08
C PHE A 60 -16.82 -5.35 -15.25
N LEU A 61 -16.14 -4.95 -16.33
CA LEU A 61 -16.79 -4.43 -17.53
C LEU A 61 -17.68 -5.48 -18.20
N ALA A 62 -17.20 -6.72 -18.31
CA ALA A 62 -17.97 -7.83 -18.88
C ALA A 62 -19.22 -8.14 -18.05
N LEU A 63 -19.10 -8.16 -16.72
CA LEU A 63 -20.24 -8.30 -15.79
C LEU A 63 -21.23 -7.14 -15.95
N GLY A 64 -20.75 -5.90 -15.98
CA GLY A 64 -21.61 -4.73 -16.19
C GLY A 64 -22.35 -4.78 -17.53
N ALA A 65 -21.65 -5.11 -18.62
CA ALA A 65 -22.25 -5.27 -19.94
C ALA A 65 -23.27 -6.41 -19.98
N PHE A 66 -22.95 -7.55 -19.35
CA PHE A 66 -23.87 -8.68 -19.23
C PHE A 66 -25.16 -8.28 -18.50
N LEU A 67 -25.05 -7.54 -17.39
CA LEU A 67 -26.21 -7.06 -16.64
C LEU A 67 -27.04 -6.06 -17.45
N LEU A 68 -26.41 -5.16 -18.23
CA LEU A 68 -27.12 -4.21 -19.09
C LEU A 68 -27.84 -4.88 -20.26
N LEU A 69 -27.26 -5.94 -20.84
CA LEU A 69 -27.90 -6.70 -21.92
C LEU A 69 -29.10 -7.50 -21.41
N ASN A 70 -29.02 -8.02 -20.18
CA ASN A 70 -30.09 -8.80 -19.53
C ASN A 70 -31.04 -7.95 -18.67
N SER A 71 -30.87 -6.62 -18.59
CA SER A 71 -31.67 -5.74 -17.72
C SER A 71 -33.14 -5.60 -18.13
N ASN A 72 -33.52 -6.10 -19.31
CA ASN A 72 -34.91 -6.14 -19.77
C ASN A 72 -35.69 -7.33 -19.18
N GLN A 73 -34.99 -8.30 -18.59
CA GLN A 73 -35.59 -9.41 -17.90
C GLN A 73 -35.81 -8.99 -16.44
N LYS A 74 -37.06 -9.03 -15.97
CA LYS A 74 -37.40 -8.82 -14.56
C LYS A 74 -36.89 -10.04 -13.77
N GLU A 75 -35.58 -10.11 -13.58
CA GLU A 75 -34.96 -11.10 -12.72
C GLU A 75 -35.32 -10.72 -11.28
N SER A 76 -36.25 -11.47 -10.69
CA SER A 76 -36.42 -11.46 -9.25
C SER A 76 -35.11 -11.96 -8.65
N LEU A 77 -34.33 -11.04 -8.08
CA LEU A 77 -33.16 -11.34 -7.27
C LEU A 77 -33.61 -12.15 -6.04
N GLY A 78 -33.83 -13.45 -6.22
CA GLY A 78 -34.38 -14.35 -5.18
C GLY A 78 -33.51 -14.45 -3.93
N TRP A 79 -32.24 -14.04 -3.99
CA TRP A 79 -31.37 -13.89 -2.83
C TRP A 79 -31.75 -12.71 -1.91
N PHE A 80 -32.49 -11.73 -2.42
CA PHE A 80 -32.94 -10.54 -1.68
C PHE A 80 -34.41 -10.61 -1.25
N ASP A 81 -35.09 -11.74 -1.48
CA ASP A 81 -36.53 -11.91 -1.22
C ASP A 81 -36.91 -11.80 0.28
N GLY A 82 -35.92 -11.88 1.18
CA GLY A 82 -36.08 -11.64 2.63
C GLY A 82 -35.72 -10.22 3.09
N MET A 83 -35.19 -9.38 2.20
CA MET A 83 -34.77 -8.02 2.53
C MET A 83 -35.85 -7.04 2.06
N THR A 84 -36.90 -6.88 2.86
CA THR A 84 -37.93 -5.86 2.65
C THR A 84 -37.37 -4.47 3.00
N LEU A 85 -36.32 -4.06 2.29
CA LEU A 85 -35.99 -2.66 2.16
C LEU A 85 -37.11 -2.04 1.32
N SER A 86 -38.16 -1.58 1.99
CA SER A 86 -39.06 -0.55 1.45
C SER A 86 -38.24 0.72 1.23
N LEU A 87 -37.37 0.70 0.22
CA LEU A 87 -36.94 1.90 -0.47
C LEU A 87 -38.20 2.41 -1.16
N ALA A 88 -38.96 3.21 -0.42
CA ALA A 88 -40.12 3.94 -0.89
C ALA A 88 -39.83 4.45 -2.31
N GLU A 89 -40.65 4.04 -3.27
CA GLU A 89 -40.54 4.27 -4.73
C GLU A 89 -39.70 5.49 -5.08
N CYS A 90 -38.39 5.35 -5.02
CA CYS A 90 -37.50 6.47 -5.19
C CYS A 90 -37.39 6.61 -6.70
N LYS A 91 -38.13 7.57 -7.25
CA LYS A 91 -38.12 7.88 -8.68
C LYS A 91 -36.77 8.54 -9.00
N VAL A 92 -35.73 7.72 -9.06
CA VAL A 92 -34.37 8.15 -9.36
C VAL A 92 -34.38 8.72 -10.78
N SER A 93 -34.07 10.01 -10.91
CA SER A 93 -34.02 10.65 -12.22
C SER A 93 -32.89 10.04 -13.04
N LYS A 94 -33.04 10.02 -14.37
CA LYS A 94 -32.00 9.49 -15.27
C LYS A 94 -30.65 10.18 -15.02
N THR A 95 -30.66 11.47 -14.67
CA THR A 95 -29.45 12.22 -14.32
C THR A 95 -28.75 11.66 -13.09
N VAL A 96 -29.50 11.31 -12.04
CA VAL A 96 -28.92 10.70 -10.82
C VAL A 96 -28.36 9.32 -11.14
N LEU A 97 -29.05 8.52 -11.95
CA LEU A 97 -28.56 7.21 -12.39
C LEU A 97 -27.22 7.33 -13.14
N TYR A 98 -27.11 8.26 -14.10
CA TYR A 98 -25.87 8.48 -14.85
C TYR A 98 -24.76 9.07 -13.97
N ALA A 99 -25.09 9.98 -13.06
CA ALA A 99 -24.13 10.56 -12.14
C ALA A 99 -23.54 9.52 -11.18
N THR A 100 -24.38 8.67 -10.59
CA THR A 100 -23.93 7.62 -9.65
C THR A 100 -23.11 6.55 -10.33
N THR A 101 -23.49 6.13 -11.54
CA THR A 101 -22.72 5.15 -12.34
C THR A 101 -21.36 5.71 -12.74
N PHE A 102 -21.31 6.96 -13.21
CA PHE A 102 -20.05 7.64 -13.53
C PHE A 102 -19.16 7.84 -12.29
N MET A 103 -19.74 8.25 -11.17
CA MET A 103 -19.02 8.39 -9.89
C MET A 103 -18.42 7.05 -9.44
N SER A 104 -19.17 5.96 -9.55
CA SER A 104 -18.71 4.63 -9.19
C SER A 104 -17.56 4.16 -10.11
N LEU A 105 -17.66 4.42 -11.42
CA LEU A 105 -16.59 4.16 -12.38
C LEU A 105 -15.31 4.94 -12.02
N LEU A 106 -15.45 6.22 -11.67
CA LEU A 106 -14.31 7.05 -11.28
C LEU A 106 -13.64 6.54 -10.00
N LEU A 107 -14.42 6.10 -9.00
CA LEU A 107 -13.87 5.51 -7.77
C LEU A 107 -13.05 4.24 -8.08
N LEU A 108 -13.52 3.39 -8.98
CA LEU A 108 -12.78 2.20 -9.41
C LEU A 108 -11.46 2.56 -10.11
N LEU A 109 -11.44 3.67 -10.86
CA LEU A 109 -10.25 4.23 -11.52
C LEU A 109 -9.29 4.89 -10.53
N GLN A 110 -9.78 5.43 -9.41
CA GLN A 110 -8.94 6.06 -8.39
C GLN A 110 -8.05 5.06 -7.65
N ILE A 111 -8.52 3.83 -7.41
CA ILE A 111 -7.76 2.79 -6.71
C ILE A 111 -6.41 2.46 -7.41
N PRO A 112 -6.34 2.18 -8.73
CA PRO A 112 -5.08 1.91 -9.41
C PRO A 112 -4.17 3.15 -9.51
N ILE A 113 -4.74 4.36 -9.62
CA ILE A 113 -3.95 5.61 -9.62
C ILE A 113 -3.25 5.79 -8.27
N LEU A 114 -3.99 5.63 -7.17
CA LEU A 114 -3.46 5.77 -5.82
C LEU A 114 -2.43 4.68 -5.53
N LYS A 115 -2.69 3.43 -5.95
CA LYS A 115 -1.73 2.32 -5.88
C LYS A 115 -0.43 2.66 -6.61
N ASN A 116 -0.50 3.23 -7.82
CA ASN A 116 0.68 3.60 -8.60
C ASN A 116 1.46 4.78 -7.99
N TYR A 117 0.77 5.69 -7.29
CA TYR A 117 1.43 6.79 -6.59
C TYR A 117 2.25 6.28 -5.39
N PHE A 118 1.65 5.44 -4.54
CA PHE A 118 2.34 4.87 -3.38
C PHE A 118 3.49 3.91 -3.76
N ASP A 119 3.34 3.14 -4.84
CA ASP A 119 4.40 2.23 -5.33
C ASP A 119 5.63 2.99 -5.86
N LYS A 120 5.46 4.26 -6.26
CA LYS A 120 6.56 5.15 -6.65
C LYS A 120 7.26 5.81 -5.46
N SER A 121 6.50 6.23 -4.44
CA SER A 121 7.07 6.87 -3.25
C SER A 121 7.82 5.88 -2.34
N LEU A 122 7.47 4.58 -2.37
CA LEU A 122 8.19 3.52 -1.66
C LEU A 122 9.47 3.03 -2.37
N LYS A 123 9.76 3.55 -3.57
CA LYS A 123 10.95 3.19 -4.36
C LYS A 123 12.11 4.19 -4.26
N GLN A 124 11.92 5.32 -3.57
CA GLN A 124 13.02 6.22 -3.17
C GLN A 124 13.64 5.72 -1.87
#